data_AF-A0A7W4JVM1-F1
#
_entry.id   AF-A0A7W4JVM1-F1
#
_cell.length_a   1.000
_cell.length_b   1.000
_cell.length_c   1.000
_cell.angle_alpha   90.00
_cell.angle_beta   90.00
_cell.angle_gamma   90.00
#
_symmetry.space_group_name_H-M   'P 1'
#
loop_
_entity.id
_entity.type
_entity.pdbx_description
1 polymer ?
#
loop_
_entity_poly.entity_id
_entity_poly.type
_entity_poly.pdbx_seq_one_letter_code
_entity_poly.pdbx_strand_id
1 'polypeptide(L)'
;MTLDEIVELGVLFQRMAASEGAVFTETTSVCRVDQISKITAADFKRISELASALAQAKRGKLAVFGSISGEVDLERGDVSSIEGEAVAVRLTKNVEAEAAYFVTRGGFEAALSDEEFMRGTHKIWIAEDFLPFSTRSCVYSPWGSAVKHKRFEDTFDSPRRLVRDQSYLSAPTDIRPWYLMIPGDENSGVFAAWKEAAVRNLIFCLPTEIRASDETRQVVLKGARSVFADVDLSKSQSQLFDVVTDAVRWVYDQRRDTETKFHLLNNHLALYWPEKAKWPMGLADVLDHALASAREAFAFHLQDDSKEAIKSLGDLRKALQEEVTRSQSATRDLLSALWRDAAIAGAAFALRSATTNSSAVNIASLGAAALLFASLLTTVLSNWRFDVLAKQVRGQWRERLYAFMSEKQWVELVTQPVSRARWVYRVSIVPVFAVYVVLIGALLWVVYPAEVMAVAGPILAVLSDAWRSIGDLWDRFTPAPILTSSPPSTPTPS
;
A
#
# COMPACT_ATOMS: atom_id res chain seq x y z
N MET A 1 6.76 -41.87 -22.13
CA MET A 1 5.46 -41.57 -22.74
C MET A 1 5.59 -40.32 -23.59
N THR A 2 5.26 -40.42 -24.87
CA THR A 2 5.27 -39.31 -25.84
C THR A 2 3.97 -38.51 -25.78
N LEU A 3 3.94 -37.31 -26.38
CA LEU A 3 2.70 -36.50 -26.43
C LEU A 3 1.58 -37.25 -27.16
N ASP A 4 1.89 -37.94 -28.25
CA ASP A 4 0.92 -38.72 -29.04
C ASP A 4 0.26 -39.83 -28.20
N GLU A 5 1.05 -40.58 -27.43
CA GLU A 5 0.53 -41.62 -26.52
C GLU A 5 -0.41 -41.04 -25.46
N ILE A 6 -0.16 -39.79 -25.03
CA ILE A 6 -0.98 -39.13 -24.01
C ILE A 6 -2.28 -38.60 -24.61
N VAL A 7 -2.23 -37.97 -25.78
CA VAL A 7 -3.44 -37.55 -26.50
C VAL A 7 -4.30 -38.78 -26.79
N GLU A 8 -3.68 -39.89 -27.17
CA GLU A 8 -4.40 -41.13 -27.42
C GLU A 8 -5.03 -41.73 -26.16
N LEU A 9 -4.40 -41.60 -25.00
CA LEU A 9 -5.02 -41.95 -23.72
C LEU A 9 -6.32 -41.17 -23.52
N GLY A 10 -6.32 -39.87 -23.81
CA GLY A 10 -7.52 -39.03 -23.78
C GLY A 10 -8.62 -39.52 -24.71
N VAL A 11 -8.26 -39.79 -25.97
CA VAL A 11 -9.17 -40.30 -27.01
C VAL A 11 -9.77 -41.66 -26.61
N LEU A 12 -8.96 -42.56 -26.05
CA LEU A 12 -9.39 -43.87 -25.58
C LEU A 12 -10.47 -43.74 -24.48
N PHE A 13 -10.23 -42.91 -23.47
CA PHE A 13 -11.20 -42.69 -22.39
C PHE A 13 -12.49 -42.04 -22.89
N GLN A 14 -12.42 -41.09 -23.82
CA GLN A 14 -13.59 -40.49 -24.45
C GLN A 14 -14.39 -41.53 -25.28
N ARG A 15 -13.71 -42.37 -26.06
CA ARG A 15 -14.35 -43.45 -26.84
C ARG A 15 -15.06 -44.45 -25.93
N MET A 16 -14.42 -44.87 -24.83
CA MET A 16 -15.03 -45.79 -23.88
C MET A 16 -16.23 -45.15 -23.17
N ALA A 17 -16.13 -43.88 -22.79
CA ALA A 17 -17.23 -43.12 -22.19
C ALA A 17 -18.44 -42.95 -23.12
N ALA A 18 -18.24 -42.96 -24.44
CA ALA A 18 -19.31 -42.91 -25.43
C ALA A 18 -20.03 -44.26 -25.63
N SER A 19 -19.59 -45.34 -24.97
CA SER A 19 -20.25 -46.65 -25.04
C SER A 19 -21.60 -46.61 -24.32
N GLU A 20 -22.58 -47.34 -24.85
CA GLU A 20 -23.92 -47.39 -24.26
C GLU A 20 -23.88 -47.91 -22.82
N GLY A 21 -24.50 -47.16 -21.89
CA GLY A 21 -24.53 -47.50 -20.46
C GLY A 21 -23.24 -47.20 -19.68
N ALA A 22 -22.18 -46.71 -20.33
CA ALA A 22 -20.92 -46.39 -19.66
C ALA A 22 -21.06 -45.16 -18.75
N VAL A 23 -20.40 -45.20 -17.59
CA VAL A 23 -20.35 -44.09 -16.63
C VAL A 23 -18.92 -43.57 -16.54
N PHE A 24 -18.71 -42.34 -17.00
CA PHE A 24 -17.42 -41.66 -16.92
C PHE A 24 -17.29 -40.84 -15.64
N THR A 25 -16.12 -40.88 -15.01
CA THR A 25 -15.80 -40.00 -13.88
C THR A 25 -14.30 -39.68 -13.87
N GLU A 26 -13.97 -38.41 -13.74
CA GLU A 26 -12.60 -37.95 -13.62
C GLU A 26 -12.44 -37.00 -12.43
N THR A 27 -11.47 -37.29 -11.58
CA THR A 27 -10.99 -36.47 -10.47
C THR A 27 -9.51 -36.17 -10.66
N THR A 28 -8.92 -35.39 -9.75
CA THR A 28 -7.48 -35.07 -9.75
C THR A 28 -6.59 -36.31 -9.60
N SER A 29 -7.08 -37.38 -8.98
CA SER A 29 -6.32 -38.60 -8.68
C SER A 29 -6.74 -39.82 -9.50
N VAL A 30 -7.96 -39.84 -10.06
CA VAL A 30 -8.49 -41.01 -10.78
C VAL A 30 -9.24 -40.57 -12.03
N CYS A 31 -9.06 -41.29 -13.14
CA CYS A 31 -9.95 -41.23 -14.29
C CYS A 31 -10.49 -42.64 -14.52
N ARG A 32 -11.82 -42.83 -14.56
CA ARG A 32 -12.43 -44.14 -14.74
C ARG A 32 -13.65 -44.11 -15.65
N VAL A 33 -13.86 -45.21 -16.34
CA VAL A 33 -15.06 -45.51 -17.10
C VAL A 33 -15.58 -46.86 -16.61
N ASP A 34 -16.79 -46.89 -16.07
CA ASP A 34 -17.44 -48.12 -15.61
C ASP A 34 -18.53 -48.58 -16.58
N GLN A 35 -19.01 -49.81 -16.40
CA GLN A 35 -20.14 -50.39 -17.13
C GLN A 35 -19.95 -50.46 -18.66
N ILE A 36 -18.71 -50.62 -19.12
CA ILE A 36 -18.41 -50.80 -20.53
C ILE A 36 -18.90 -52.20 -20.94
N SER A 37 -19.87 -52.26 -21.86
CA SER A 37 -20.52 -53.52 -22.24
C SER A 37 -19.73 -54.36 -23.24
N LYS A 38 -18.83 -53.75 -24.02
CA LYS A 38 -18.00 -54.43 -25.02
C LYS A 38 -16.62 -53.77 -25.10
N ILE A 39 -15.56 -54.54 -24.85
CA ILE A 39 -14.17 -54.18 -25.14
C ILE A 39 -13.69 -55.09 -26.27
N THR A 40 -13.10 -54.51 -27.32
CA THR A 40 -12.53 -55.30 -28.42
C THR A 40 -11.10 -55.76 -28.09
N ALA A 41 -10.61 -56.79 -28.78
CA ALA A 41 -9.21 -57.22 -28.70
C ALA A 41 -8.22 -56.08 -29.01
N ALA A 42 -8.59 -55.19 -29.93
CA ALA A 42 -7.79 -54.02 -30.26
C ALA A 42 -7.74 -53.01 -29.10
N ASP A 43 -8.88 -52.75 -28.44
CA ASP A 43 -8.95 -51.87 -27.27
C ASP A 43 -8.09 -52.41 -26.12
N PHE A 44 -8.20 -53.70 -25.82
CA PHE A 44 -7.44 -54.34 -24.74
C PHE A 44 -5.94 -54.30 -24.99
N LYS A 45 -5.50 -54.62 -26.22
CA LYS A 45 -4.10 -54.50 -26.61
C LYS A 45 -3.60 -53.06 -26.44
N ARG A 46 -4.41 -52.07 -26.85
CA ARG A 46 -4.02 -50.67 -26.73
C ARG A 46 -3.98 -50.19 -25.28
N ILE A 47 -4.91 -50.63 -24.43
CA ILE A 47 -4.88 -50.39 -22.99
C ILE A 47 -3.60 -50.94 -22.37
N SER A 48 -3.19 -52.16 -22.75
CA SER A 48 -1.94 -52.78 -22.25
C SER A 48 -0.70 -51.98 -22.67
N GLU A 49 -0.61 -51.56 -23.94
CA GLU A 49 0.49 -50.72 -24.44
C GLU A 49 0.59 -49.37 -23.68
N LEU A 50 -0.55 -48.70 -23.48
CA LEU A 50 -0.61 -47.44 -22.73
C LEU A 50 -0.31 -47.64 -21.24
N ALA A 51 -0.73 -48.76 -20.64
CA ALA A 51 -0.41 -49.09 -19.25
C ALA A 51 1.10 -49.24 -19.05
N SER A 52 1.79 -49.92 -19.97
CA SER A 52 3.25 -50.04 -19.96
C SER A 52 3.94 -48.68 -20.12
N ALA A 53 3.48 -47.84 -21.06
CA ALA A 53 4.04 -46.51 -21.28
C ALA A 53 3.87 -45.58 -20.06
N LEU A 54 2.71 -45.63 -19.40
CA LEU A 54 2.42 -44.89 -18.16
C LEU A 54 3.29 -45.33 -16.99
N ALA A 55 3.49 -46.64 -16.84
CA ALA A 55 4.34 -47.22 -15.80
C ALA A 55 5.81 -46.81 -16.01
N GLN A 56 6.33 -46.89 -17.23
CA GLN A 56 7.69 -46.46 -17.58
C GLN A 56 7.90 -44.96 -17.32
N ALA A 57 6.89 -44.13 -17.62
CA ALA A 57 6.93 -42.70 -17.39
C ALA A 57 6.68 -42.29 -15.93
N LYS A 58 6.31 -43.23 -15.04
CA LYS A 58 5.91 -42.99 -13.65
C LYS A 58 4.80 -41.94 -13.53
N ARG A 59 3.82 -41.97 -14.44
CA ARG A 59 2.70 -41.00 -14.47
C ARG A 59 1.39 -41.54 -13.88
N GLY A 60 1.28 -42.85 -13.70
CA GLY A 60 0.12 -43.48 -13.08
C GLY A 60 0.08 -45.00 -13.33
N LYS A 61 -1.00 -45.63 -12.85
CA LYS A 61 -1.32 -47.04 -13.09
C LYS A 61 -2.65 -47.14 -13.84
N LEU A 62 -2.64 -47.78 -15.01
CA LEU A 62 -3.84 -48.11 -15.77
C LEU A 62 -4.20 -49.57 -15.52
N ALA A 63 -5.45 -49.85 -15.19
CA ALA A 63 -5.95 -51.19 -14.87
C ALA A 63 -7.36 -51.40 -15.42
N VAL A 64 -7.69 -52.67 -15.71
CA VAL A 64 -8.99 -53.11 -16.22
C VAL A 64 -9.62 -54.04 -15.19
N PHE A 65 -10.91 -53.87 -14.92
CA PHE A 65 -11.66 -54.63 -13.94
C PHE A 65 -12.89 -55.26 -14.59
N GLY A 66 -12.98 -56.58 -14.58
CA GLY A 66 -14.21 -57.29 -14.90
C GLY A 66 -15.18 -57.28 -13.70
N SER A 67 -16.48 -57.15 -13.96
CA SER A 67 -17.51 -57.19 -12.91
C SER A 67 -17.51 -58.48 -12.08
N ILE A 68 -17.07 -59.60 -12.67
CA ILE A 68 -16.97 -60.91 -12.03
C ILE A 68 -15.50 -61.26 -11.81
N SER A 69 -14.66 -61.03 -12.82
CA SER A 69 -13.26 -61.44 -12.81
C SER A 69 -12.31 -60.56 -11.98
N GLY A 70 -12.73 -59.36 -11.57
CA GLY A 70 -11.88 -58.44 -10.81
C GLY A 70 -10.77 -57.81 -11.66
N GLU A 71 -9.64 -57.43 -11.05
CA GLU A 71 -8.52 -56.81 -11.77
C GLU A 71 -7.87 -57.81 -12.74
N VAL A 72 -7.82 -57.45 -14.02
CA VAL A 72 -7.24 -58.28 -15.09
C VAL A 72 -5.75 -57.96 -15.23
N ASP A 73 -4.93 -59.01 -15.32
CA ASP A 73 -3.50 -58.87 -15.64
C ASP A 73 -3.33 -58.45 -17.11
N LEU A 74 -2.94 -57.20 -17.35
CA LEU A 74 -2.74 -56.64 -18.69
C LEU A 74 -1.49 -57.16 -19.40
N GLU A 75 -0.54 -57.80 -18.69
CA GLU A 75 0.68 -58.35 -19.29
C GLU A 75 0.46 -59.78 -19.82
N ARG A 76 -0.43 -60.54 -19.19
CA ARG A 76 -0.64 -61.97 -19.47
C ARG A 76 -2.05 -62.35 -19.89
N GLY A 77 -3.03 -61.47 -19.66
CA GLY A 77 -4.43 -61.68 -19.98
C GLY A 77 -4.76 -61.41 -21.45
N ASP A 78 -5.95 -61.85 -21.86
CA ASP A 78 -6.55 -61.59 -23.17
C ASP A 78 -8.03 -61.23 -22.97
N VAL A 79 -8.69 -60.65 -23.98
CA VAL A 79 -10.09 -60.23 -23.92
C VAL A 79 -11.04 -61.37 -23.53
N SER A 80 -10.67 -62.62 -23.81
CA SER A 80 -11.44 -63.80 -23.39
C SER A 80 -11.65 -63.88 -21.87
N SER A 81 -10.80 -63.24 -21.05
CA SER A 81 -10.95 -63.25 -19.58
C SER A 81 -12.05 -62.31 -19.07
N ILE A 82 -12.61 -61.46 -19.94
CA ILE A 82 -13.65 -60.48 -19.61
C ILE A 82 -14.82 -60.53 -20.60
N GLU A 83 -14.88 -61.59 -21.42
CA GLU A 83 -15.91 -61.75 -22.44
C GLU A 83 -17.27 -61.98 -21.79
N GLY A 84 -18.25 -61.13 -22.13
CA GLY A 84 -19.60 -61.18 -21.57
C GLY A 84 -19.77 -60.49 -20.20
N GLU A 85 -18.71 -59.90 -19.65
CA GLU A 85 -18.77 -59.12 -18.41
C GLU A 85 -18.91 -57.62 -18.68
N ALA A 86 -19.50 -56.88 -17.73
CA ALA A 86 -19.36 -55.43 -17.68
C ALA A 86 -17.94 -55.09 -17.20
N VAL A 87 -17.27 -54.18 -17.89
CA VAL A 87 -15.87 -53.84 -17.63
C VAL A 87 -15.73 -52.40 -17.13
N ALA A 88 -14.78 -52.19 -16.22
CA ALA A 88 -14.34 -50.87 -15.81
C ALA A 88 -12.86 -50.65 -16.14
N VAL A 89 -12.53 -49.52 -16.75
CA VAL A 89 -11.15 -49.10 -17.01
C VAL A 89 -10.81 -47.95 -16.08
N ARG A 90 -9.72 -48.08 -15.32
CA ARG A 90 -9.32 -47.12 -14.29
C ARG A 90 -7.87 -46.72 -14.45
N LEU A 91 -7.64 -45.42 -14.55
CA LEU A 91 -6.34 -44.79 -14.41
C LEU A 91 -6.22 -44.15 -13.03
N THR A 92 -5.28 -44.64 -12.22
CA THR A 92 -4.82 -43.96 -11.00
C THR A 92 -3.64 -43.07 -11.35
N LYS A 93 -3.77 -41.76 -11.13
CA LYS A 93 -2.78 -40.74 -11.47
C LYS A 93 -1.82 -40.56 -10.29
N ASN A 94 -0.55 -40.31 -10.58
CA ASN A 94 0.40 -39.94 -9.53
C ASN A 94 0.16 -38.49 -9.13
N VAL A 95 -0.36 -38.27 -7.92
CA VAL A 95 -0.67 -36.94 -7.39
C VAL A 95 0.60 -36.37 -6.78
N GLU A 96 1.01 -35.20 -7.27
CA GLU A 96 2.07 -34.39 -6.69
C GLU A 96 1.44 -33.22 -5.91
N ALA A 97 2.17 -32.67 -4.94
CA ALA A 97 1.70 -31.49 -4.22
C ALA A 97 1.54 -30.30 -5.19
N GLU A 98 0.42 -29.57 -5.08
CA GLU A 98 0.08 -28.40 -5.91
C GLU A 98 -0.02 -28.68 -7.42
N ALA A 99 -0.19 -29.95 -7.79
CA ALA A 99 -0.14 -30.43 -9.15
C ALA A 99 -1.34 -31.33 -9.47
N ALA A 100 -1.91 -31.13 -10.66
CA ALA A 100 -3.04 -31.93 -11.13
C ALA A 100 -2.86 -32.34 -12.59
N TYR A 101 -3.36 -33.54 -12.89
CA TYR A 101 -3.28 -34.16 -14.20
C TYR A 101 -4.69 -34.50 -14.67
N PHE A 102 -5.06 -34.03 -15.87
CA PHE A 102 -6.33 -34.33 -16.53
C PHE A 102 -6.07 -35.07 -17.83
N VAL A 103 -6.83 -36.14 -18.04
CA VAL A 103 -6.83 -36.99 -19.23
C VAL A 103 -7.84 -36.48 -20.24
N THR A 104 -8.94 -35.91 -19.77
CA THR A 104 -9.98 -35.36 -20.64
C THR A 104 -10.23 -33.88 -20.34
N ARG A 105 -10.67 -33.15 -21.37
CA ARG A 105 -11.10 -31.76 -21.23
C ARG A 105 -12.30 -31.60 -20.30
N GLY A 106 -13.27 -32.52 -20.33
CA GLY A 106 -14.44 -32.48 -19.46
C GLY A 106 -14.08 -32.62 -17.97
N GLY A 107 -13.10 -33.47 -17.64
CA GLY A 107 -12.58 -33.56 -16.26
C GLY A 107 -11.90 -32.27 -15.81
N PHE A 108 -11.16 -31.62 -16.70
CA PHE A 108 -10.58 -30.30 -16.45
C PHE A 108 -11.64 -29.23 -16.23
N GLU A 109 -12.64 -29.14 -17.12
CA GLU A 109 -13.77 -28.19 -17.02
C GLU A 109 -14.53 -28.34 -15.69
N ALA A 110 -14.79 -29.57 -15.26
CA ALA A 110 -15.43 -29.85 -13.99
C ALA A 110 -14.59 -29.33 -12.81
N ALA A 111 -13.28 -29.56 -12.83
CA ALA A 111 -12.36 -29.12 -11.78
C ALA A 111 -12.25 -27.59 -11.68
N LEU A 112 -12.38 -26.85 -12.79
CA LEU A 112 -12.39 -25.37 -12.76
C LEU A 112 -13.56 -24.78 -11.95
N SER A 113 -14.61 -25.55 -11.70
CA SER A 113 -15.75 -25.12 -10.88
C SER A 113 -15.53 -25.33 -9.37
N ASP A 114 -14.44 -25.99 -8.97
CA ASP A 114 -14.09 -26.27 -7.58
C ASP A 114 -13.12 -25.20 -7.03
N GLU A 115 -13.60 -24.41 -6.06
CA GLU A 115 -12.82 -23.34 -5.43
C GLU A 115 -11.64 -23.85 -4.60
N GLU A 116 -11.77 -25.03 -3.97
CA GLU A 116 -10.69 -25.64 -3.18
C GLU A 116 -9.57 -26.11 -4.09
N PHE A 117 -9.94 -26.77 -5.19
CA PHE A 117 -9.01 -27.17 -6.25
C PHE A 117 -8.21 -25.98 -6.80
N MET A 118 -8.89 -24.89 -7.17
CA MET A 118 -8.25 -23.71 -7.75
C MET A 118 -7.36 -22.94 -6.78
N ARG A 119 -7.58 -23.09 -5.46
CA ARG A 119 -6.73 -22.51 -4.42
C ARG A 119 -5.45 -23.31 -4.18
N GLY A 120 -5.56 -24.64 -4.19
CA GLY A 120 -4.46 -25.54 -3.84
C GLY A 120 -3.57 -25.97 -5.01
N THR A 121 -4.05 -25.84 -6.25
CA THR A 121 -3.35 -26.37 -7.44
C THR A 121 -2.73 -25.25 -8.26
N HIS A 122 -1.45 -25.38 -8.59
CA HIS A 122 -0.68 -24.38 -9.33
C HIS A 122 -0.13 -24.89 -10.65
N LYS A 123 0.01 -26.21 -10.81
CA LYS A 123 0.48 -26.83 -12.06
C LYS A 123 -0.58 -27.78 -12.57
N ILE A 124 -1.11 -27.48 -13.74
CA ILE A 124 -2.21 -28.24 -14.32
C ILE A 124 -1.75 -28.77 -15.68
N TRP A 125 -1.69 -30.09 -15.78
CA TRP A 125 -1.36 -30.78 -17.02
C TRP A 125 -2.60 -31.39 -17.64
N ILE A 126 -2.83 -31.12 -18.92
CA ILE A 126 -3.95 -31.69 -19.68
C ILE A 126 -3.40 -32.57 -20.82
N ALA A 127 -4.00 -33.74 -21.01
CA ALA A 127 -3.65 -34.69 -22.06
C ALA A 127 -4.21 -34.28 -23.44
N GLU A 128 -3.95 -33.03 -23.81
CA GLU A 128 -4.34 -32.44 -25.09
C GLU A 128 -3.15 -31.62 -25.60
N ASP A 129 -2.99 -31.50 -26.93
CA ASP A 129 -1.97 -30.64 -27.52
C ASP A 129 -2.48 -29.20 -27.61
N PHE A 130 -1.79 -28.27 -26.95
CA PHE A 130 -2.12 -26.84 -26.95
C PHE A 130 -0.91 -26.01 -26.52
N LEU A 131 -0.91 -24.72 -26.89
CA LEU A 131 0.11 -23.79 -26.43
C LEU A 131 -0.06 -23.54 -24.91
N PRO A 132 0.98 -23.79 -24.08
CA PRO A 132 0.93 -23.51 -22.65
C PRO A 132 0.56 -22.06 -22.34
N PHE A 133 -0.23 -21.87 -21.30
CA PHE A 133 -0.63 -20.53 -20.83
C PHE A 133 -0.53 -20.45 -19.30
N SER A 134 -0.55 -19.23 -18.77
CA SER A 134 -0.39 -19.03 -17.32
C SER A 134 -1.22 -17.89 -16.78
N THR A 135 -1.66 -18.06 -15.55
CA THR A 135 -2.34 -17.06 -14.74
C THR A 135 -1.43 -16.66 -13.59
N ARG A 136 -1.90 -15.79 -12.70
CA ARG A 136 -1.09 -15.33 -11.58
C ARG A 136 -0.75 -16.44 -10.58
N SER A 137 -1.62 -17.45 -10.44
CA SER A 137 -1.40 -18.59 -9.53
C SER A 137 -1.18 -19.92 -10.24
N CYS A 138 -1.60 -20.10 -11.49
CA CYS A 138 -1.59 -21.40 -12.15
C CYS A 138 -0.84 -21.39 -13.48
N VAL A 139 -0.25 -22.53 -13.85
CA VAL A 139 0.29 -22.76 -15.19
C VAL A 139 -0.38 -23.99 -15.77
N TYR A 140 -0.83 -23.86 -17.02
CA TYR A 140 -1.53 -24.88 -17.78
C TYR A 140 -0.61 -25.34 -18.90
N SER A 141 -0.39 -26.64 -19.02
CA SER A 141 0.51 -27.18 -20.04
C SER A 141 0.08 -28.56 -20.53
N PRO A 142 0.45 -28.94 -21.76
CA PRO A 142 0.34 -30.32 -22.21
C PRO A 142 1.19 -31.23 -21.33
N TRP A 143 0.73 -32.46 -21.11
CA TRP A 143 1.51 -33.48 -20.41
C TRP A 143 2.91 -33.64 -21.05
N GLY A 144 3.92 -33.85 -20.21
CA GLY A 144 5.31 -34.02 -20.67
C GLY A 144 6.07 -32.70 -20.93
N SER A 145 5.38 -31.55 -20.93
CA SER A 145 6.03 -30.24 -21.05
C SER A 145 6.77 -29.85 -19.76
N ALA A 146 7.96 -29.29 -19.90
CA ALA A 146 8.72 -28.74 -18.77
C ALA A 146 8.13 -27.39 -18.33
N VAL A 147 7.51 -27.36 -17.15
CA VAL A 147 6.84 -26.15 -16.63
C VAL A 147 7.70 -25.44 -15.61
N LYS A 148 8.07 -24.19 -15.89
CA LYS A 148 8.63 -23.27 -14.90
C LYS A 148 7.50 -22.40 -14.35
N HIS A 149 7.01 -22.70 -13.15
CA HIS A 149 6.12 -21.80 -12.42
C HIS A 149 6.94 -20.93 -11.48
N LYS A 150 6.81 -19.61 -11.58
CA LYS A 150 7.36 -18.65 -10.61
C LYS A 150 6.20 -18.14 -9.77
N ARG A 151 6.19 -18.50 -8.49
CA ARG A 151 5.20 -18.01 -7.53
C ARG A 151 5.36 -16.49 -7.37
N PHE A 152 4.28 -15.76 -7.61
CA PHE A 152 4.21 -14.34 -7.29
C PHE A 152 3.58 -14.20 -5.89
N GLU A 153 4.30 -13.57 -4.96
CA GLU A 153 3.83 -13.36 -3.57
C GLU A 153 2.88 -12.16 -3.42
N ASP A 154 2.47 -11.55 -4.53
CA ASP A 154 1.61 -10.38 -4.51
C ASP A 154 0.28 -10.66 -3.81
N THR A 155 -0.10 -9.70 -2.96
CA THR A 155 -1.34 -9.75 -2.18
C THR A 155 -2.41 -8.94 -2.90
N PHE A 156 -3.26 -9.62 -3.66
CA PHE A 156 -4.52 -9.06 -4.11
C PHE A 156 -5.51 -9.02 -2.93
N ASP A 157 -6.32 -7.96 -2.87
CA ASP A 157 -7.46 -7.96 -1.97
C ASP A 157 -8.51 -8.96 -2.45
N SER A 158 -9.09 -9.71 -1.52
CA SER A 158 -10.18 -10.62 -1.83
C SER A 158 -11.39 -9.83 -2.33
N PRO A 159 -12.02 -10.22 -3.46
CA PRO A 159 -13.26 -9.59 -3.94
C PRO A 159 -14.36 -9.54 -2.88
N ARG A 160 -14.43 -10.54 -1.99
CA ARG A 160 -15.38 -10.61 -0.88
C ARG A 160 -15.22 -9.48 0.15
N ARG A 161 -14.13 -8.71 0.13
CA ARG A 161 -13.97 -7.49 0.93
C ARG A 161 -14.89 -6.37 0.44
N LEU A 162 -15.14 -6.31 -0.86
CA LEU A 162 -15.89 -5.22 -1.51
C LEU A 162 -17.29 -5.67 -1.92
N VAL A 163 -17.40 -6.91 -2.39
CA VAL A 163 -18.66 -7.50 -2.83
C VAL A 163 -19.35 -8.17 -1.65
N ARG A 164 -20.54 -7.69 -1.29
CA ARG A 164 -21.38 -8.32 -0.28
C ARG A 164 -22.13 -9.50 -0.91
N ASP A 165 -21.57 -10.70 -0.80
CA ASP A 165 -22.21 -11.93 -1.27
C ASP A 165 -23.05 -12.59 -0.16
N GLN A 166 -24.38 -12.61 -0.32
CA GLN A 166 -25.29 -13.29 0.61
C GLN A 166 -25.30 -14.82 0.42
N SER A 167 -24.86 -15.31 -0.75
CA SER A 167 -24.81 -16.75 -1.03
C SER A 167 -23.51 -17.40 -0.56
N TYR A 168 -22.48 -16.61 -0.22
CA TYR A 168 -21.12 -17.04 0.17
C TYR A 168 -20.38 -17.95 -0.85
N LEU A 169 -20.91 -18.06 -2.07
CA LEU A 169 -20.48 -19.04 -3.08
C LEU A 169 -20.24 -18.40 -4.46
N SER A 170 -20.75 -17.20 -4.72
CA SER A 170 -20.72 -16.61 -6.06
C SER A 170 -19.48 -15.75 -6.28
N ALA A 171 -19.11 -14.93 -5.29
CA ALA A 171 -17.90 -14.12 -5.38
C ALA A 171 -16.66 -14.98 -5.05
N PRO A 172 -15.64 -15.06 -5.92
CA PRO A 172 -14.44 -15.85 -5.65
C PRO A 172 -13.66 -15.25 -4.47
N THR A 173 -13.03 -16.10 -3.65
CA THR A 173 -12.13 -15.61 -2.60
C THR A 173 -10.82 -15.06 -3.15
N ASP A 174 -10.37 -15.56 -4.32
CA ASP A 174 -9.11 -15.22 -4.95
C ASP A 174 -9.29 -15.07 -6.47
N ILE A 175 -8.76 -13.97 -7.03
CA ILE A 175 -8.81 -13.69 -8.48
C ILE A 175 -7.59 -14.25 -9.23
N ARG A 176 -6.51 -14.61 -8.52
CA ARG A 176 -5.25 -15.05 -9.13
C ARG A 176 -5.37 -16.24 -10.09
N PRO A 177 -6.24 -17.25 -9.84
CA PRO A 177 -6.44 -18.35 -10.78
C PRO A 177 -7.06 -17.92 -12.11
N TRP A 178 -7.73 -16.77 -12.12
CA TRP A 178 -8.46 -16.22 -13.26
C TRP A 178 -7.76 -15.00 -13.89
N TYR A 179 -6.68 -14.51 -13.26
CA TYR A 179 -5.90 -13.38 -13.75
C TYR A 179 -4.86 -13.85 -14.77
N LEU A 180 -5.14 -13.68 -16.06
CA LEU A 180 -4.26 -14.10 -17.16
C LEU A 180 -2.93 -13.33 -17.15
N MET A 181 -1.81 -14.05 -17.27
CA MET A 181 -0.46 -13.48 -17.36
C MET A 181 0.16 -13.71 -18.74
N ILE A 182 0.09 -14.95 -19.23
CA ILE A 182 0.57 -15.35 -20.56
C ILE A 182 -0.61 -16.00 -21.27
N PRO A 183 -1.07 -15.45 -22.42
CA PRO A 183 -2.20 -16.00 -23.16
C PRO A 183 -1.85 -17.34 -23.81
N GLY A 184 -2.87 -18.18 -23.97
CA GLY A 184 -2.80 -19.41 -24.76
C GLY A 184 -3.21 -19.19 -26.21
N ASP A 185 -3.36 -20.28 -26.95
CA ASP A 185 -3.95 -20.25 -28.29
C ASP A 185 -5.48 -20.10 -28.20
N GLU A 186 -6.03 -19.10 -28.91
CA GLU A 186 -7.47 -18.83 -28.99
C GLU A 186 -8.27 -19.99 -29.58
N ASN A 187 -7.64 -20.81 -30.42
CA ASN A 187 -8.28 -21.98 -31.03
C ASN A 187 -8.25 -23.23 -30.13
N SER A 188 -7.51 -23.19 -29.02
CA SER A 188 -7.44 -24.31 -28.09
C SER A 188 -8.73 -24.44 -27.28
N GLY A 189 -9.35 -25.62 -27.32
CA GLY A 189 -10.52 -25.90 -26.50
C GLY A 189 -10.23 -25.88 -25.00
N VAL A 190 -8.99 -26.19 -24.58
CA VAL A 190 -8.55 -26.07 -23.18
C VAL A 190 -8.54 -24.60 -22.74
N PHE A 191 -7.98 -23.71 -23.59
CA PHE A 191 -7.95 -22.28 -23.27
C PHE A 191 -9.35 -21.66 -23.31
N ALA A 192 -10.21 -22.08 -24.26
CA ALA A 192 -11.61 -21.67 -24.30
C ALA A 192 -12.39 -22.08 -23.04
N ALA A 193 -12.22 -23.32 -22.58
CA ALA A 193 -12.80 -23.82 -21.33
C ALA A 193 -12.35 -23.00 -20.11
N TRP A 194 -11.05 -22.70 -20.03
CA TRP A 194 -10.52 -21.85 -18.96
C TRP A 194 -11.09 -20.42 -19.03
N LYS A 195 -11.16 -19.80 -20.22
CA LYS A 195 -11.72 -18.45 -20.40
C LYS A 195 -13.17 -18.39 -19.92
N GLU A 196 -14.00 -19.35 -20.29
CA GLU A 196 -15.40 -19.41 -19.86
C GLU A 196 -15.50 -19.48 -18.32
N ALA A 197 -14.71 -20.36 -17.68
CA ALA A 197 -14.66 -20.45 -16.23
C ALA A 197 -14.13 -19.17 -15.57
N ALA A 198 -13.12 -18.53 -16.17
CA ALA A 198 -12.57 -17.27 -15.69
C ALA A 198 -13.64 -16.17 -15.70
N VAL A 199 -14.35 -15.97 -16.81
CA VAL A 199 -15.44 -14.98 -16.87
C VAL A 199 -16.52 -15.28 -15.85
N ARG A 200 -16.96 -16.54 -15.76
CA ARG A 200 -18.02 -16.97 -14.85
C ARG A 200 -17.71 -16.63 -13.38
N ASN A 201 -16.44 -16.63 -12.99
CA ASN A 201 -16.00 -16.21 -11.66
C ASN A 201 -15.79 -14.70 -11.56
N LEU A 202 -15.12 -14.09 -12.55
CA LEU A 202 -14.72 -12.68 -12.52
C LEU A 202 -15.88 -11.69 -12.61
N ILE A 203 -16.98 -12.05 -13.28
CA ILE A 203 -18.18 -11.20 -13.31
C ILE A 203 -18.65 -10.87 -11.88
N PHE A 204 -18.62 -11.82 -10.97
CA PHE A 204 -19.07 -11.62 -9.59
C PHE A 204 -18.10 -10.82 -8.72
N CYS A 205 -16.98 -10.36 -9.26
CA CYS A 205 -16.08 -9.41 -8.60
C CYS A 205 -16.49 -7.95 -8.82
N LEU A 206 -17.36 -7.66 -9.80
CA LEU A 206 -17.74 -6.30 -10.17
C LEU A 206 -18.91 -5.70 -9.37
N PRO A 207 -19.96 -6.45 -8.98
CA PRO A 207 -21.13 -5.83 -8.35
C PRO A 207 -20.94 -5.53 -6.88
N THR A 208 -21.74 -4.59 -6.34
CA THR A 208 -21.66 -4.22 -4.93
C THR A 208 -22.22 -5.32 -4.01
N GLU A 209 -23.29 -5.99 -4.41
CA GLU A 209 -23.96 -7.01 -3.60
C GLU A 209 -24.56 -8.10 -4.48
N ILE A 210 -24.53 -9.34 -3.99
CA ILE A 210 -25.16 -10.50 -4.62
C ILE A 210 -26.19 -11.03 -3.63
N ARG A 211 -27.45 -11.01 -4.04
CA ARG A 211 -28.58 -11.49 -3.25
C ARG A 211 -28.98 -12.87 -3.73
N ALA A 212 -29.18 -13.77 -2.77
CA ALA A 212 -29.76 -15.07 -3.01
C ALA A 212 -31.13 -15.11 -2.33
N SER A 213 -32.17 -15.30 -3.14
CA SER A 213 -33.50 -15.73 -2.69
C SER A 213 -33.68 -17.19 -3.07
N ASP A 214 -34.61 -17.90 -2.42
CA ASP A 214 -34.80 -19.35 -2.58
C ASP A 214 -35.01 -19.80 -4.03
N GLU A 215 -35.52 -18.92 -4.90
CA GLU A 215 -35.81 -19.21 -6.32
C GLU A 215 -35.00 -18.39 -7.33
N THR A 216 -34.35 -17.30 -6.91
CA THR A 216 -33.66 -16.37 -7.83
C THR A 216 -32.40 -15.75 -7.22
N ARG A 217 -31.37 -15.58 -8.06
CA ARG A 217 -30.16 -14.83 -7.72
C ARG A 217 -30.19 -13.48 -8.40
N GLN A 218 -29.86 -12.44 -7.67
CA GLN A 218 -29.89 -11.06 -8.16
C GLN A 218 -28.61 -10.33 -7.80
N VAL A 219 -28.08 -9.60 -8.77
CA VAL A 219 -26.93 -8.71 -8.60
C VAL A 219 -27.41 -7.28 -8.35
N VAL A 220 -26.76 -6.59 -7.42
CA VAL A 220 -27.06 -5.21 -7.06
C VAL A 220 -25.86 -4.32 -7.37
N LEU A 221 -26.11 -3.29 -8.18
CA LEU A 221 -25.16 -2.21 -8.46
C LEU A 221 -25.62 -0.96 -7.72
N LYS A 222 -24.72 -0.34 -6.95
CA LYS A 222 -25.03 0.87 -6.17
C LYS A 222 -24.24 2.07 -6.69
N GLY A 223 -24.95 3.16 -6.96
CA GLY A 223 -24.41 4.42 -7.43
C GLY A 223 -25.38 5.57 -7.16
N ALA A 224 -25.43 6.53 -8.09
CA ALA A 224 -26.46 7.58 -8.10
C ALA A 224 -27.90 7.02 -8.13
N ARG A 225 -28.08 5.83 -8.72
CA ARG A 225 -29.27 4.98 -8.58
C ARG A 225 -28.85 3.57 -8.18
N SER A 226 -29.79 2.80 -7.63
CA SER A 226 -29.59 1.37 -7.36
C SER A 226 -30.24 0.54 -8.46
N VAL A 227 -29.51 -0.45 -8.96
CA VAL A 227 -29.98 -1.36 -10.01
C VAL A 227 -29.97 -2.78 -9.49
N PHE A 228 -31.03 -3.51 -9.83
CA PHE A 228 -31.24 -4.90 -9.47
C PHE A 228 -31.38 -5.70 -10.75
N ALA A 229 -30.43 -6.61 -11.01
CA ALA A 229 -30.36 -7.40 -12.23
C ALA A 229 -30.37 -8.89 -11.92
N ASP A 230 -31.34 -9.62 -12.48
CA ASP A 230 -31.44 -11.06 -12.27
C ASP A 230 -30.30 -11.78 -12.98
N VAL A 231 -29.75 -12.82 -12.33
CA VAL A 231 -28.63 -13.60 -12.83
C VAL A 231 -29.11 -14.70 -13.77
N ASP A 232 -28.60 -14.70 -14.99
CA ASP A 232 -28.89 -15.69 -16.02
C ASP A 232 -27.59 -16.18 -16.67
N LEU A 233 -27.13 -17.35 -16.24
CA LEU A 233 -25.91 -18.00 -16.70
C LEU A 233 -26.19 -19.07 -17.78
N SER A 234 -27.37 -19.04 -18.41
CA SER A 234 -27.73 -20.05 -19.42
C SER A 234 -26.94 -19.94 -20.73
N LYS A 235 -26.41 -18.75 -21.02
CA LYS A 235 -25.59 -18.46 -22.21
C LYS A 235 -24.10 -18.52 -21.86
N SER A 236 -23.26 -18.85 -22.85
CA SER A 236 -21.80 -18.73 -22.73
C SER A 236 -21.41 -17.26 -22.52
N GLN A 237 -20.45 -17.06 -21.63
CA GLN A 237 -19.99 -15.75 -21.19
C GLN A 237 -18.61 -15.40 -21.75
N SER A 238 -17.96 -16.33 -22.46
CA SER A 238 -16.64 -16.16 -23.07
C SER A 238 -16.46 -14.85 -23.84
N GLN A 239 -17.50 -14.34 -24.51
CA GLN A 239 -17.45 -13.05 -25.24
C GLN A 239 -17.21 -11.82 -24.34
N LEU A 240 -17.49 -11.93 -23.04
CA LEU A 240 -17.28 -10.84 -22.07
C LEU A 240 -15.84 -10.83 -21.53
N PHE A 241 -15.00 -11.79 -21.92
CA PHE A 241 -13.70 -12.01 -21.29
C PHE A 241 -12.81 -10.78 -21.26
N ASP A 242 -12.64 -10.12 -22.41
CA ASP A 242 -11.73 -8.98 -22.52
C ASP A 242 -12.22 -7.80 -21.68
N VAL A 243 -13.50 -7.46 -21.79
CA VAL A 243 -14.12 -6.31 -21.11
C VAL A 243 -14.16 -6.53 -19.59
N VAL A 244 -14.53 -7.73 -19.13
CA VAL A 244 -14.55 -8.07 -17.70
C VAL A 244 -13.15 -8.11 -17.13
N THR A 245 -12.19 -8.68 -17.87
CA THR A 245 -10.79 -8.75 -17.41
C THR A 245 -10.16 -7.37 -17.33
N ASP A 246 -10.42 -6.46 -18.28
CA ASP A 246 -9.93 -5.07 -18.20
C ASP A 246 -10.50 -4.32 -16.98
N ALA A 247 -11.80 -4.48 -16.71
CA ALA A 247 -12.43 -3.89 -15.55
C ALA A 247 -11.88 -4.44 -14.23
N VAL A 248 -11.76 -5.76 -14.09
CA VAL A 248 -11.19 -6.41 -12.89
C VAL A 248 -9.73 -5.99 -12.71
N ARG A 249 -8.92 -5.98 -13.77
CA ARG A 249 -7.52 -5.52 -13.71
C ARG A 249 -7.45 -4.10 -13.19
N TRP A 250 -8.23 -3.18 -13.77
CA TRP A 250 -8.21 -1.78 -13.35
C TRP A 250 -8.54 -1.59 -11.87
N VAL A 251 -9.56 -2.30 -11.36
CA VAL A 251 -9.98 -2.23 -9.95
C VAL A 251 -8.94 -2.86 -9.01
N TYR A 252 -8.49 -4.09 -9.30
CA TYR A 252 -7.74 -4.91 -8.34
C TYR A 252 -6.20 -4.83 -8.46
N ASP A 253 -5.62 -4.25 -9.52
CA ASP A 253 -4.16 -4.17 -9.66
C ASP A 253 -3.47 -3.40 -8.53
N GLN A 254 -4.11 -2.32 -8.06
CA GLN A 254 -3.53 -1.41 -7.07
C GLN A 254 -4.35 -1.44 -5.78
N ARG A 255 -3.85 -2.19 -4.80
CA ARG A 255 -4.49 -2.44 -3.51
C ARG A 255 -4.92 -1.16 -2.76
N ARG A 256 -4.12 -0.09 -2.87
CA ARG A 256 -4.39 1.18 -2.19
C ARG A 256 -5.68 1.84 -2.66
N ASP A 257 -5.99 1.71 -3.95
CA ASP A 257 -7.06 2.46 -4.62
C ASP A 257 -8.25 1.57 -4.99
N THR A 258 -8.19 0.28 -4.66
CA THR A 258 -9.20 -0.72 -5.07
C THR A 258 -10.61 -0.32 -4.65
N GLU A 259 -10.78 0.18 -3.43
CA GLU A 259 -12.10 0.57 -2.89
C GLU A 259 -12.69 1.77 -3.64
N THR A 260 -11.89 2.81 -3.86
CA THR A 260 -12.31 4.00 -4.63
C THR A 260 -12.63 3.63 -6.08
N LYS A 261 -11.77 2.86 -6.75
CA LYS A 261 -12.01 2.42 -8.14
C LYS A 261 -13.25 1.54 -8.25
N PHE A 262 -13.46 0.63 -7.31
CA PHE A 262 -14.64 -0.22 -7.25
C PHE A 262 -15.93 0.60 -7.09
N HIS A 263 -15.93 1.61 -6.22
CA HIS A 263 -17.08 2.50 -6.03
C HIS A 263 -17.37 3.36 -7.26
N LEU A 264 -16.33 3.93 -7.88
CA LEU A 264 -16.49 4.71 -9.12
C LEU A 264 -17.04 3.83 -10.24
N LEU A 265 -16.52 2.61 -10.41
CA LEU A 265 -17.02 1.67 -11.42
C LEU A 265 -18.49 1.33 -11.19
N ASN A 266 -18.86 0.95 -9.96
CA ASN A 266 -20.23 0.61 -9.61
C ASN A 266 -21.19 1.79 -9.81
N ASN A 267 -20.74 3.02 -9.55
CA ASN A 267 -21.55 4.20 -9.76
C ASN A 267 -21.91 4.37 -11.24
N HIS A 268 -20.92 4.29 -12.13
CA HIS A 268 -21.15 4.40 -13.58
C HIS A 268 -21.89 3.18 -14.14
N LEU A 269 -21.61 1.96 -13.67
CA LEU A 269 -22.36 0.77 -14.05
C LEU A 269 -23.83 0.89 -13.68
N ALA A 270 -24.14 1.32 -12.45
CA ALA A 270 -25.52 1.55 -12.03
C ALA A 270 -26.18 2.64 -12.89
N LEU A 271 -25.48 3.72 -13.21
CA LEU A 271 -26.00 4.82 -14.02
C LEU A 271 -26.36 4.38 -15.45
N TYR A 272 -25.51 3.61 -16.11
CA TYR A 272 -25.70 3.21 -17.50
C TYR A 272 -26.48 1.91 -17.70
N TRP A 273 -26.77 1.16 -16.63
CA TRP A 273 -27.42 -0.15 -16.76
C TRP A 273 -28.77 -0.11 -17.51
N PRO A 274 -29.04 -1.03 -18.45
CA PRO A 274 -30.33 -1.06 -19.14
C PRO A 274 -31.45 -1.62 -18.24
N GLU A 275 -32.64 -0.99 -18.24
CA GLU A 275 -33.74 -1.27 -17.28
C GLU A 275 -34.29 -2.72 -17.30
N LYS A 276 -33.96 -3.53 -18.30
CA LYS A 276 -34.41 -4.93 -18.43
C LYS A 276 -33.28 -5.91 -18.74
N ALA A 277 -32.02 -5.46 -18.68
CA ALA A 277 -30.89 -6.33 -18.94
C ALA A 277 -30.63 -7.24 -17.74
N LYS A 278 -30.42 -8.53 -18.04
CA LYS A 278 -30.02 -9.55 -17.07
C LYS A 278 -28.50 -9.57 -16.91
N TRP A 279 -28.05 -10.01 -15.74
CA TRP A 279 -26.65 -10.25 -15.47
C TRP A 279 -26.20 -11.62 -16.03
N PRO A 280 -25.00 -11.77 -16.61
CA PRO A 280 -23.98 -10.73 -16.89
C PRO A 280 -24.11 -10.11 -18.29
N MET A 281 -25.05 -10.54 -19.13
CA MET A 281 -25.11 -10.12 -20.55
C MET A 281 -25.27 -8.61 -20.74
N GLY A 282 -25.92 -7.91 -19.80
CA GLY A 282 -25.97 -6.44 -19.80
C GLY A 282 -24.60 -5.76 -19.77
N LEU A 283 -23.54 -6.43 -19.29
CA LEU A 283 -22.18 -5.88 -19.26
C LEU A 283 -21.61 -5.63 -20.65
N ALA A 284 -21.99 -6.43 -21.66
CA ALA A 284 -21.48 -6.27 -23.02
C ALA A 284 -21.73 -4.86 -23.56
N ASP A 285 -22.87 -4.26 -23.21
CA ASP A 285 -23.31 -2.99 -23.78
C ASP A 285 -22.80 -1.78 -22.98
N VAL A 286 -22.47 -1.96 -21.69
CA VAL A 286 -22.26 -0.83 -20.76
C VAL A 286 -20.90 -0.80 -20.08
N LEU A 287 -20.20 -1.93 -19.96
CA LEU A 287 -19.01 -2.01 -19.11
C LEU A 287 -17.84 -1.19 -19.65
N ASP A 288 -17.61 -1.18 -20.96
CA ASP A 288 -16.55 -0.35 -21.58
C ASP A 288 -16.76 1.15 -21.33
N HIS A 289 -17.98 1.64 -21.57
CA HIS A 289 -18.31 3.04 -21.35
C HIS A 289 -18.24 3.40 -19.86
N ALA A 290 -18.79 2.54 -18.98
CA ALA A 290 -18.73 2.75 -17.55
C ALA A 290 -17.28 2.77 -17.02
N LEU A 291 -16.43 1.89 -17.54
CA LEU A 291 -15.01 1.81 -17.18
C LEU A 291 -14.25 3.06 -17.63
N ALA A 292 -14.51 3.55 -18.84
CA ALA A 292 -13.92 4.81 -19.34
C ALA A 292 -14.29 6.00 -18.44
N SER A 293 -15.59 6.16 -18.13
CA SER A 293 -16.04 7.23 -17.23
C SER A 293 -15.48 7.09 -15.81
N ALA A 294 -15.38 5.87 -15.29
CA ALA A 294 -14.80 5.62 -13.96
C ALA A 294 -13.29 5.93 -13.93
N ARG A 295 -12.54 5.64 -15.01
CA ARG A 295 -11.14 6.02 -15.17
C ARG A 295 -10.96 7.54 -15.18
N GLU A 296 -11.82 8.27 -15.88
CA GLU A 296 -11.81 9.74 -15.90
C GLU A 296 -12.15 10.33 -14.52
N ALA A 297 -13.18 9.81 -13.85
CA ALA A 297 -13.55 10.24 -12.50
C ALA A 297 -12.44 9.98 -11.48
N PHE A 298 -11.74 8.84 -11.61
CA PHE A 298 -10.59 8.53 -10.77
C PHE A 298 -9.40 9.47 -11.03
N ALA A 299 -9.14 9.81 -12.29
CA ALA A 299 -8.12 10.79 -12.65
C ALA A 299 -8.44 12.18 -12.06
N PHE A 300 -9.71 12.59 -12.08
CA PHE A 300 -10.15 13.83 -11.43
C PHE A 300 -9.99 13.79 -9.91
N HIS A 301 -10.36 12.67 -9.27
CA HIS A 301 -10.16 12.48 -7.83
C HIS A 301 -8.68 12.61 -7.44
N LEU A 302 -7.77 11.99 -8.20
CA LEU A 302 -6.33 12.10 -7.96
C LEU A 302 -5.80 13.54 -8.12
N GLN A 303 -6.36 14.31 -9.04
CA GLN A 303 -6.03 15.73 -9.22
C GLN A 303 -6.53 16.60 -8.07
N ASP A 304 -7.74 16.35 -7.57
CA ASP A 304 -8.31 17.11 -6.45
C ASP A 304 -7.55 16.84 -5.15
N ASP A 305 -7.23 15.58 -4.87
CA ASP A 305 -6.36 15.17 -3.75
C ASP A 305 -4.98 15.86 -3.83
N SER A 306 -4.41 15.94 -5.04
CA SER A 306 -3.13 16.64 -5.26
C SER A 306 -3.24 18.15 -5.04
N LYS A 307 -4.36 18.75 -5.44
CA LYS A 307 -4.63 20.18 -5.24
C LYS A 307 -4.80 20.51 -3.76
N GLU A 308 -5.50 19.67 -3.00
CA GLU A 308 -5.63 19.82 -1.55
C GLU A 308 -4.27 19.64 -0.84
N ALA A 309 -3.46 18.67 -1.26
CA ALA A 309 -2.10 18.50 -0.76
C ALA A 309 -1.21 19.74 -1.04
N ILE A 310 -1.27 20.33 -2.24
CA ILE A 310 -0.54 21.57 -2.57
C ILE A 310 -1.06 22.75 -1.74
N LYS A 311 -2.38 22.87 -1.56
CA LYS A 311 -2.99 23.93 -0.74
C LYS A 311 -2.55 23.83 0.72
N SER A 312 -2.58 22.63 1.31
CA SER A 312 -2.11 22.42 2.68
C SER A 312 -0.61 22.73 2.84
N LEU A 313 0.23 22.41 1.85
CA LEU A 313 1.63 22.84 1.82
C LEU A 313 1.78 24.37 1.73
N GLY A 314 0.91 25.04 0.96
CA GLY A 314 0.84 26.50 0.90
C GLY A 314 0.48 27.13 2.25
N ASP A 315 -0.54 26.58 2.92
CA ASP A 315 -0.97 27.00 4.25
C ASP A 315 0.12 26.75 5.30
N LEU A 316 0.84 25.62 5.22
CA LEU A 316 2.01 25.34 6.07
C LEU A 316 3.09 26.40 5.90
N ARG A 317 3.42 26.77 4.66
CA ARG A 317 4.44 27.79 4.38
C ARG A 317 4.04 29.15 4.94
N LYS A 318 2.76 29.52 4.80
CA LYS A 318 2.22 30.76 5.35
C LYS A 318 2.27 30.76 6.88
N ALA A 319 1.83 29.67 7.52
CA ALA A 319 1.89 29.51 8.97
C ALA A 319 3.33 29.58 9.50
N LEU A 320 4.28 28.95 8.79
CA LEU A 320 5.72 29.05 9.10
C LEU A 320 6.23 30.48 8.98
N GLN A 321 5.86 31.22 7.93
CA GLN A 321 6.24 32.62 7.77
C GLN A 321 5.65 33.50 8.88
N GLU A 322 4.39 33.29 9.26
CA GLU A 322 3.75 34.00 10.38
C GLU A 322 4.44 33.68 11.72
N GLU A 323 4.88 32.45 11.96
CA GLU A 323 5.64 32.11 13.18
C GLU A 323 7.01 32.81 13.21
N VAL A 324 7.70 32.88 12.06
CA VAL A 324 8.98 33.59 11.93
C VAL A 324 8.80 35.10 12.17
N THR A 325 7.82 35.73 11.53
CA THR A 325 7.56 37.18 11.71
C THR A 325 7.12 37.50 13.13
N ARG A 326 6.34 36.62 13.77
CA ARG A 326 5.98 36.75 15.19
C ARG A 326 7.20 36.68 16.10
N SER A 327 8.12 35.75 15.85
CA SER A 327 9.37 35.64 16.62
C SER A 327 10.26 36.87 16.44
N GLN A 328 10.33 37.43 15.23
CA GLN A 328 11.03 38.70 14.96
C GLN A 328 10.37 39.87 15.67
N SER A 329 9.03 39.98 15.66
CA SER A 329 8.30 41.04 16.38
C SER A 329 8.57 40.95 17.89
N ALA A 330 8.47 39.76 18.48
CA ALA A 330 8.75 39.57 19.91
C ALA A 330 10.18 39.98 20.28
N THR A 331 11.15 39.74 19.38
CA THR A 331 12.54 40.19 19.57
C THR A 331 12.65 41.71 19.51
N ARG A 332 11.96 42.36 18.56
CA ARG A 332 11.94 43.83 18.45
C ARG A 332 11.26 44.48 19.66
N ASP A 333 10.17 43.90 20.14
CA ASP A 333 9.44 44.40 21.30
C ASP A 333 10.28 44.29 22.58
N LEU A 334 11.06 43.20 22.74
CA LEU A 334 12.06 43.06 23.80
C LEU A 334 13.12 44.17 23.75
N LEU A 335 13.69 44.44 22.57
CA LEU A 335 14.69 45.49 22.38
C LEU A 335 14.10 46.89 22.65
N SER A 336 12.87 47.14 22.24
CA SER A 336 12.17 48.40 22.51
C SER A 336 11.88 48.60 23.99
N ALA A 337 11.41 47.53 24.67
CA ALA A 337 11.19 47.54 26.11
C ALA A 337 12.49 47.83 26.87
N LEU A 338 13.60 47.20 26.47
CA LEU A 338 14.93 47.47 27.02
C LEU A 338 15.33 48.94 26.94
N TRP A 339 15.15 49.59 25.78
CA TRP A 339 15.53 51.00 25.61
C TRP A 339 14.72 51.92 26.52
N ARG A 340 13.41 51.68 26.62
CA ARG A 340 12.53 52.42 27.54
C ARG A 340 12.96 52.22 28.99
N ASP A 341 13.23 50.97 29.35
CA ASP A 341 13.57 50.57 30.70
C ASP A 341 14.97 51.10 31.11
N ALA A 342 15.92 51.16 30.16
CA ALA A 342 17.23 51.81 30.33
C ALA A 342 17.10 53.34 30.50
N ALA A 343 16.18 53.99 29.78
CA ALA A 343 15.92 55.42 29.95
C ALA A 343 15.35 55.74 31.34
N ILE A 344 14.46 54.89 31.88
CA ILE A 344 13.92 55.02 33.25
C ILE A 344 15.04 54.88 34.28
N ALA A 345 15.93 53.89 34.11
CA ALA A 345 17.08 53.71 34.99
C ALA A 345 18.06 54.90 34.92
N GLY A 346 18.33 55.41 33.72
CA GLY A 346 19.15 56.60 33.51
C GLY A 346 18.57 57.87 34.15
N ALA A 347 17.25 58.07 34.07
CA ALA A 347 16.56 59.18 34.72
C ALA A 347 16.63 59.10 36.25
N ALA A 348 16.47 57.89 36.82
CA ALA A 348 16.63 57.67 38.26
C ALA A 348 18.07 57.97 38.72
N PHE A 349 19.07 57.60 37.92
CA PHE A 349 20.47 57.92 38.20
C PHE A 349 20.78 59.42 38.09
N ALA A 350 20.25 60.10 37.07
CA ALA A 350 20.37 61.55 36.93
C ALA A 350 19.75 62.30 38.13
N LEU A 351 18.56 61.87 38.59
CA LEU A 351 17.89 62.44 39.76
C LEU A 351 18.72 62.26 41.05
N ARG A 352 19.43 61.14 41.19
CA ARG A 352 20.38 60.91 42.29
C ARG A 352 21.59 61.85 42.24
N SER A 353 22.08 62.18 41.06
CA SER A 353 23.19 63.12 40.88
C SER A 353 22.80 64.58 41.16
N ALA A 354 21.52 64.92 40.93
CA ALA A 354 21.00 66.28 41.08
C ALA A 354 20.45 66.59 42.49
N THR A 355 20.21 65.59 43.34
CA THR A 355 19.52 65.77 44.64
C THR A 355 20.25 65.13 45.81
N THR A 356 20.26 65.80 46.97
CA THR A 356 20.92 65.34 48.21
C THR A 356 19.97 64.65 49.20
N ASN A 357 18.66 64.63 48.92
CA ASN A 357 17.64 63.99 49.77
C ASN A 357 17.67 62.46 49.62
N SER A 358 18.37 61.77 50.51
CA SER A 358 18.61 60.32 50.41
C SER A 358 17.33 59.48 50.44
N SER A 359 16.31 59.87 51.22
CA SER A 359 15.07 59.09 51.38
C SER A 359 14.21 59.07 50.11
N ALA A 360 14.02 60.21 49.46
CA ALA A 360 13.23 60.31 48.23
C ALA A 360 13.91 59.57 47.06
N VAL A 361 15.24 59.64 46.99
CA VAL A 361 15.99 58.94 45.94
C VAL A 361 15.98 57.43 46.16
N ASN A 362 16.10 56.96 47.41
CA ASN A 362 16.02 55.53 47.73
C ASN A 362 14.65 54.92 47.39
N ILE A 363 13.56 55.65 47.63
CA ILE A 363 12.21 55.21 47.26
C ILE A 363 12.06 55.18 45.73
N ALA A 364 12.56 56.20 45.03
CA ALA A 364 12.51 56.27 43.58
C ALA A 364 13.35 55.17 42.90
N SER A 365 14.56 54.88 43.39
CA SER A 365 15.43 53.84 42.86
C SER A 365 14.90 52.43 43.16
N LEU A 366 14.33 52.21 44.35
CA LEU A 366 13.68 50.93 44.69
C LEU A 366 12.41 50.70 43.84
N GLY A 367 11.61 51.75 43.63
CA GLY A 367 10.45 51.70 42.74
C GLY A 367 10.86 51.40 41.29
N ALA A 368 11.92 52.04 40.79
CA ALA A 368 12.47 51.75 39.46
C ALA A 368 13.00 50.31 39.34
N ALA A 369 13.74 49.80 40.34
CA ALA A 369 14.24 48.43 40.35
C ALA A 369 13.10 47.39 40.36
N ALA A 370 12.06 47.61 41.16
CA ALA A 370 10.87 46.75 41.22
C ALA A 370 10.11 46.74 39.88
N LEU A 371 9.95 47.91 39.24
CA LEU A 371 9.33 48.02 37.93
C LEU A 371 10.13 47.29 36.83
N LEU A 372 11.45 47.45 36.82
CA LEU A 372 12.34 46.75 35.88
C LEU A 372 12.27 45.24 36.07
N PHE A 373 12.27 44.76 37.31
CA PHE A 373 12.14 43.34 37.62
C PHE A 373 10.78 42.78 37.18
N ALA A 374 9.68 43.50 37.47
CA ALA A 374 8.35 43.11 37.03
C ALA A 374 8.22 43.09 35.50
N SER A 375 8.74 44.12 34.82
CA SER A 375 8.81 44.22 33.35
C SER A 375 9.54 43.04 32.72
N LEU A 376 10.73 42.71 33.24
CA LEU A 376 11.51 41.55 32.79
C LEU A 376 10.75 40.24 33.02
N LEU A 377 10.19 40.05 34.22
CA LEU A 377 9.49 38.83 34.59
C LEU A 377 8.27 38.62 33.69
N THR A 378 7.41 39.63 33.52
CA THR A 378 6.23 39.56 32.66
C THR A 378 6.61 39.23 31.21
N THR A 379 7.67 39.84 30.70
CA THR A 379 8.07 39.64 29.30
C THR A 379 8.68 38.26 29.06
N VAL A 380 9.48 37.74 29.99
CA VAL A 380 10.07 36.40 29.90
C VAL A 380 9.01 35.32 30.11
N LEU A 381 8.15 35.44 31.13
CA LEU A 381 7.10 34.44 31.40
C LEU A 381 6.08 34.36 30.26
N SER A 382 5.65 35.50 29.75
CA SER A 382 4.67 35.56 28.66
C SER A 382 5.22 34.85 27.41
N ASN A 383 6.43 35.21 26.98
CA ASN A 383 7.06 34.61 25.81
C ASN A 383 7.36 33.12 26.00
N TRP A 384 7.79 32.70 27.19
CA TRP A 384 8.01 31.29 27.51
C TRP A 384 6.71 30.48 27.43
N ARG A 385 5.62 30.99 28.02
CA ARG A 385 4.32 30.33 28.00
C ARG A 385 3.75 30.22 26.58
N PHE A 386 3.96 31.24 25.75
CA PHE A 386 3.59 31.18 24.33
C PHE A 386 4.40 30.14 23.54
N ASP A 387 5.71 30.00 23.76
CA ASP A 387 6.53 28.95 23.07
C ASP A 387 6.10 27.53 23.49
N VAL A 388 5.79 27.32 24.76
CA VAL A 388 5.27 26.04 25.25
C VAL A 388 3.94 25.70 24.58
N LEU A 389 3.01 26.65 24.53
CA LEU A 389 1.71 26.46 23.90
C LEU A 389 1.84 26.20 22.39
N ALA A 390 2.71 26.94 21.69
CA ALA A 390 2.98 26.75 20.27
C ALA A 390 3.62 25.39 19.95
N LYS A 391 4.43 24.82 20.85
CA LYS A 391 4.94 23.43 20.71
C LYS A 391 3.81 22.40 20.80
N GLN A 392 2.90 22.55 21.77
CA GLN A 392 1.79 21.62 21.96
C GLN A 392 0.82 21.62 20.77
N VAL A 393 0.47 22.81 20.28
CA VAL A 393 -0.44 22.96 19.12
C VAL A 393 0.18 22.35 17.86
N ARG A 394 1.50 22.51 17.64
CA ARG A 394 2.18 21.89 16.47
C ARG A 394 2.17 20.37 16.48
N GLY A 395 2.28 19.74 17.65
CA GLY A 395 2.14 18.29 17.76
C GLY A 395 0.76 17.83 17.26
N GLN A 396 -0.30 18.51 17.70
CA GLN A 396 -1.66 18.21 17.29
C GLN A 396 -1.92 18.48 15.80
N TRP A 397 -1.32 19.55 15.25
CA TRP A 397 -1.46 19.88 13.82
C TRP A 397 -0.77 18.87 12.93
N ARG A 398 0.38 18.34 13.35
CA ARG A 398 1.06 17.30 12.61
C ARG A 398 0.18 16.07 12.43
N GLU A 399 -0.41 15.58 13.51
CA GLU A 399 -1.22 14.36 13.49
C GLU A 399 -2.51 14.52 12.68
N ARG A 400 -3.09 15.73 12.64
CA ARG A 400 -4.40 15.97 11.99
C ARG A 400 -4.32 16.47 10.55
N LEU A 401 -3.35 17.33 10.23
CA LEU A 401 -3.30 18.01 8.94
C LEU A 401 -2.16 17.54 8.05
N TYR A 402 -1.10 16.95 8.62
CA TYR A 402 0.13 16.62 7.90
C TYR A 402 0.58 15.16 8.10
N ALA A 403 -0.34 14.27 8.45
CA ALA A 403 -0.06 12.85 8.65
C ALA A 403 0.53 12.15 7.42
N PHE A 404 0.35 12.74 6.23
CA PHE A 404 0.90 12.25 4.97
C PHE A 404 2.41 12.55 4.79
N MET A 405 3.01 13.42 5.61
CA MET A 405 4.42 13.80 5.48
C MET A 405 5.32 12.89 6.33
N SER A 406 6.39 12.37 5.73
CA SER A 406 7.35 11.53 6.44
C SER A 406 8.07 12.31 7.56
N GLU A 407 8.49 11.60 8.62
CA GLU A 407 9.18 12.19 9.78
C GLU A 407 10.42 13.01 9.37
N LYS A 408 11.20 12.49 8.42
CA LYS A 408 12.42 13.16 7.95
C LYS A 408 12.11 14.50 7.26
N GLN A 409 11.09 14.52 6.41
CA GLN A 409 10.65 15.73 5.71
C GLN A 409 10.04 16.75 6.68
N TRP A 410 9.28 16.30 7.69
CA TRP A 410 8.74 17.18 8.72
C TRP A 410 9.83 17.86 9.54
N VAL A 411 10.88 17.12 9.90
CA VAL A 411 12.01 17.69 10.64
C VAL A 411 12.72 18.75 9.82
N GLU A 412 13.01 18.47 8.56
CA GLU A 412 13.73 19.37 7.66
C GLU A 412 12.94 20.64 7.32
N LEU A 413 11.65 20.52 7.00
CA LEU A 413 10.83 21.63 6.50
C LEU A 413 10.21 22.49 7.61
N VAL A 414 9.93 21.91 8.78
CA VAL A 414 9.18 22.58 9.85
C VAL A 414 10.00 22.70 11.12
N THR A 415 10.54 21.59 11.60
CA THR A 415 11.16 21.57 12.94
C THR A 415 12.48 22.34 12.96
N GLN A 416 13.31 22.17 11.92
CA GLN A 416 14.64 22.77 11.85
C GLN A 416 14.62 24.29 11.59
N PRO A 417 13.81 24.85 10.67
CA PRO A 417 13.75 26.30 10.48
C PRO A 417 13.23 27.03 11.72
N VAL A 418 12.21 26.46 12.38
CA VAL A 418 11.63 27.08 13.58
C VAL A 418 12.51 26.88 14.81
N SER A 419 13.26 25.79 14.92
CA SER A 419 14.27 25.65 15.99
C SER A 419 15.41 26.66 15.81
N ARG A 420 15.86 26.91 14.57
CA ARG A 420 16.84 27.98 14.26
C ARG A 420 16.31 29.37 14.63
N ALA A 421 15.07 29.70 14.27
CA ALA A 421 14.45 30.99 14.64
C ALA A 421 14.36 31.17 16.17
N ARG A 422 13.95 30.11 16.89
CA ARG A 422 13.89 30.14 18.37
C ARG A 422 15.26 30.18 19.03
N TRP A 423 16.27 29.61 18.38
CA TRP A 423 17.65 29.69 18.88
C TRP A 423 18.12 31.14 18.90
N VAL A 424 17.84 31.92 17.85
CA VAL A 424 18.14 33.36 17.81
C VAL A 424 17.44 34.11 18.96
N TYR A 425 16.16 33.81 19.21
CA TYR A 425 15.43 34.40 20.34
C TYR A 425 16.05 34.06 21.71
N ARG A 426 16.42 32.79 21.92
CA ARG A 426 17.04 32.34 23.18
C ARG A 426 18.42 32.96 23.40
N VAL A 427 19.23 33.03 22.35
CA VAL A 427 20.53 33.70 22.40
C VAL A 427 20.35 35.18 22.71
N SER A 428 19.34 35.85 22.14
CA SER A 428 19.03 37.25 22.42
C SER A 428 18.55 37.51 23.84
N ILE A 429 17.90 36.55 24.53
CA ILE A 429 17.52 36.73 25.93
C ILE A 429 18.74 36.90 26.84
N VAL A 430 19.86 36.23 26.55
CA VAL A 430 21.06 36.25 27.42
C VAL A 430 21.63 37.66 27.61
N PRO A 431 21.97 38.43 26.55
CA PRO A 431 22.46 39.80 26.71
C PRO A 431 21.39 40.74 27.30
N VAL A 432 20.12 40.56 26.94
CA VAL A 432 19.00 41.35 27.48
C VAL A 432 18.91 41.17 29.00
N PHE A 433 18.90 39.92 29.46
CA PHE A 433 18.87 39.58 30.88
C PHE A 433 20.10 40.13 31.61
N ALA A 434 21.30 40.01 31.02
CA ALA A 434 22.52 40.57 31.58
C ALA A 434 22.43 42.09 31.79
N VAL A 435 21.89 42.83 30.82
CA VAL A 435 21.68 44.28 30.93
C VAL A 435 20.69 44.61 32.07
N TYR A 436 19.58 43.88 32.19
CA TYR A 436 18.65 44.09 33.32
C TYR A 436 19.29 43.79 34.66
N VAL A 437 20.09 42.72 34.79
CA VAL A 437 20.81 42.39 36.02
C VAL A 437 21.78 43.52 36.41
N VAL A 438 22.50 44.08 35.44
CA VAL A 438 23.39 45.23 35.68
C VAL A 438 22.61 46.48 36.10
N LEU A 439 21.51 46.80 35.41
CA LEU A 439 20.69 47.98 35.72
C LEU A 439 20.02 47.87 37.09
N ILE A 440 19.43 46.72 37.41
CA ILE A 440 18.81 46.45 38.72
C ILE A 440 19.90 46.44 39.81
N GLY A 441 21.04 45.80 39.55
CA GLY A 441 22.18 45.79 40.47
C GLY A 441 22.73 47.19 40.75
N ALA A 442 22.83 48.06 39.74
CA ALA A 442 23.24 49.45 39.91
C ALA A 442 22.22 50.27 40.72
N LEU A 443 20.92 50.06 40.51
CA LEU A 443 19.89 50.72 41.31
C LEU A 443 19.85 50.21 42.75
N LEU A 444 20.06 48.91 42.97
CA LEU A 444 20.15 48.32 44.32
C LEU A 444 21.43 48.75 45.04
N TRP A 445 22.54 48.90 44.32
CA TRP A 445 23.78 49.45 44.84
C TRP A 445 23.60 50.86 45.42
N VAL A 446 22.80 51.69 44.75
CA VAL A 446 22.48 53.05 45.23
C VAL A 446 21.75 53.01 46.58
N VAL A 447 20.96 51.97 46.85
CA VAL A 447 20.17 51.82 48.08
C VAL A 447 20.94 51.06 49.18
N TYR A 448 21.63 49.97 48.82
CA TYR A 448 22.27 49.02 49.73
C TYR A 448 23.71 48.65 49.29
N PRO A 449 24.68 49.59 49.35
CA PRO A 449 26.02 49.36 48.80
C PRO A 449 26.80 48.24 49.51
N ALA A 450 26.64 48.08 50.82
CA ALA A 450 27.37 47.07 51.61
C ALA A 450 26.90 45.65 51.32
N GLU A 451 25.59 45.44 51.19
CA GLU A 451 25.01 44.12 50.92
C GLU A 451 25.24 43.69 49.47
N VAL A 452 25.16 44.63 48.52
CA VAL A 452 25.44 44.33 47.11
C VAL A 452 26.93 43.98 46.90
N MET A 453 27.88 44.61 47.58
CA MET A 453 29.30 44.19 47.52
C MET A 453 29.53 42.78 48.04
N ALA A 454 28.84 42.41 49.13
CA ALA A 454 29.01 41.09 49.73
C ALA A 454 28.57 39.96 48.78
N VAL A 455 27.56 40.22 47.95
CA VAL A 455 27.05 39.26 46.95
C VAL A 455 27.78 39.36 45.60
N ALA A 456 28.12 40.57 45.15
CA ALA A 456 28.77 40.79 43.85
C ALA A 456 30.26 40.43 43.86
N GLY A 457 30.94 40.56 45.00
CA GLY A 457 32.38 40.27 45.16
C GLY A 457 32.81 38.88 44.64
N PRO A 458 32.20 37.77 45.09
CA PRO A 458 32.55 36.43 44.60
C PRO A 458 32.20 36.22 43.12
N ILE A 459 31.13 36.84 42.63
CA ILE A 459 30.69 36.72 41.22
C ILE A 459 31.64 37.47 40.28
N LEU A 460 32.06 38.69 40.66
CA LEU A 460 33.04 39.49 39.91
C LEU A 460 34.42 38.84 39.90
N ALA A 461 34.83 38.17 40.98
CA ALA A 461 36.06 37.39 41.01
C ALA A 461 36.04 36.27 39.96
N VAL A 462 34.98 35.45 39.94
CA VAL A 462 34.79 34.36 38.97
C VAL A 462 34.72 34.88 37.52
N LEU A 463 34.03 35.99 37.28
CA LEU A 463 33.95 36.60 35.95
C LEU A 463 35.28 37.21 35.51
N SER A 464 36.06 37.78 36.43
CA SER A 464 37.38 38.32 36.14
C SER A 464 38.39 37.21 35.81
N ASP A 465 38.30 36.06 36.47
CA ASP A 465 39.10 34.88 36.17
C ASP A 465 38.72 34.26 34.82
N ALA A 466 37.41 34.20 34.52
CA ALA A 466 36.91 33.76 33.21
C ALA A 466 37.33 34.70 32.07
N TRP A 467 37.28 36.02 32.29
CA TRP A 467 37.70 37.02 31.30
C TRP A 467 39.21 37.00 31.05
N ARG A 468 40.02 36.79 32.10
CA ARG A 468 41.47 36.59 31.97
C ARG A 468 41.82 35.33 31.17
N SER A 469 41.10 34.23 31.41
CA SER A 469 41.24 32.99 30.63
C SER A 469 40.93 33.17 29.14
N ILE A 470 39.96 34.02 28.80
CA ILE A 470 39.62 34.37 27.41
C ILE A 470 40.67 35.32 26.79
N GLY A 471 41.20 36.27 27.57
CA GLY A 471 42.31 37.15 27.16
C GLY A 471 43.60 36.37 26.86
N ASP A 472 43.97 35.43 27.72
CA ASP A 472 45.12 34.55 27.54
C ASP A 472 44.97 33.63 26.31
N LEU A 473 43.74 33.29 25.94
CA LEU A 473 43.43 32.59 24.69
C LEU A 473 43.58 33.51 23.47
N TRP A 474 43.18 34.78 23.57
CA TRP A 474 43.28 35.75 22.48
C TRP A 474 44.75 36.15 22.17
N ASP A 475 45.58 36.28 23.20
CA ASP A 475 47.01 36.57 23.04
C ASP A 475 47.80 35.39 22.45
N ARG A 476 47.28 34.17 22.52
CA ARG A 476 47.85 33.00 21.81
C ARG A 476 47.52 32.98 20.31
N PHE A 477 46.54 33.76 19.86
CA PHE A 477 46.09 33.80 18.47
C PHE A 477 46.46 35.08 17.71
N THR A 478 47.15 36.04 18.34
CA THR A 478 47.68 37.22 17.66
C THR A 478 49.06 36.91 17.06
N PRO A 479 49.22 36.85 15.72
CA PRO A 479 50.53 36.70 15.11
C PRO A 479 51.36 37.97 15.31
N ALA A 480 52.66 37.80 15.60
CA ALA A 480 53.61 38.88 15.81
C ALA A 480 53.66 39.87 14.61
N PRO A 481 53.90 41.16 14.86
CA PRO A 481 53.88 42.18 13.81
C PRO A 481 54.99 41.92 12.79
N ILE A 482 54.60 41.86 11.52
CA ILE A 482 55.51 41.79 10.37
C ILE A 482 56.31 43.10 10.31
N LEU A 483 57.63 42.99 10.39
CA LEU A 483 58.57 44.08 10.15
C LEU A 483 58.28 44.71 8.77
N THR A 484 58.02 46.02 8.77
CA THR A 484 57.74 46.83 7.58
C THR A 484 58.96 46.92 6.67
N SER A 485 58.96 46.18 5.56
CA SER A 485 59.83 46.49 4.42
C SER A 485 59.34 47.77 3.73
N SER A 486 60.26 48.70 3.48
CA SER A 486 60.05 50.01 2.86
C SER A 486 59.29 49.94 1.52
N PRO A 487 58.48 50.96 1.17
CA PRO A 487 57.74 50.97 -0.09
C PRO A 487 58.65 51.31 -1.28
N PRO A 488 58.53 50.63 -2.43
CA PRO A 488 59.13 51.10 -3.66
C PRO A 488 58.30 52.27 -4.23
N SER A 489 59.04 53.27 -4.70
CA SER A 489 58.60 54.49 -5.37
C SER A 489 57.65 54.24 -6.55
N THR A 490 56.59 55.03 -6.61
CA THR A 490 55.68 55.23 -7.74
C THR A 490 56.41 55.82 -8.95
N PRO A 491 56.17 55.33 -10.18
CA PRO A 491 56.45 56.11 -11.39
C PRO A 491 55.26 57.02 -11.70
N THR A 492 55.59 58.29 -11.94
CA THR A 492 54.70 59.37 -12.41
C THR A 492 54.29 59.12 -13.88
N PRO A 493 53.14 59.61 -14.35
CA PRO A 493 52.64 59.32 -15.69
C PRO A 493 53.18 60.32 -16.72
N SER A 494 53.68 59.79 -17.84
CA SER A 494 53.75 60.44 -19.14
C SER A 494 53.98 59.39 -20.22
#